data_AF-A0A840F089-F1
#
_entry.id   AF-A0A840F089-F1
#
_cell.length_a   1.000
_cell.length_b   1.000
_cell.length_c   1.000
_cell.angle_alpha   90.00
_cell.angle_beta   90.00
_cell.angle_gamma   90.00
#
_symmetry.space_group_name_H-M   'P 1'
#
loop_
_entity.id
_entity.type
_entity.pdbx_description
1 polymer ?
#
loop_
_entity_poly.entity_id
_entity_poly.type
_entity_poly.pdbx_seq_one_letter_code
_entity_poly.pdbx_strand_id
1 'polypeptide(L)' 'MMAILGCGDGNTACTEARLVPVQYQSMAQCRAALANEIARNTDVPYPTIGANCRASGAQYARAETAPTSLRR' A
#
# COMPACT_ATOMS: atom_id res chain seq x y z
N MET A 1 1.21 3.27 6.36
CA MET A 1 1.11 4.40 5.41
C MET A 1 0.04 4.10 4.36
N MET A 2 -0.45 5.13 3.67
CA MET A 2 -1.37 4.96 2.55
C MET A 2 -0.81 5.60 1.27
N ALA A 3 -1.00 4.91 0.15
CA ALA A 3 -0.69 5.42 -1.18
C ALA A 3 -2.00 5.62 -1.96
N ILE A 4 -2.16 6.79 -2.58
CA ILE A 4 -3.17 7.04 -3.60
C ILE A 4 -2.61 6.54 -4.93
N LEU A 5 -3.39 5.68 -5.58
CA LEU A 5 -3.07 5.11 -6.87
C LEU A 5 -3.84 5.86 -7.96
N GLY A 6 -3.18 6.16 -9.07
CA GLY A 6 -3.79 6.70 -10.28
C GLY A 6 -3.90 5.62 -11.34
N CYS A 7 -5.08 5.47 -11.94
CA CYS A 7 -5.34 4.54 -13.05
C CYS A 7 -5.68 5.38 -14.29
N GLY A 8 -4.99 5.14 -15.41
CA GLY A 8 -5.30 5.82 -16.67
C GLY A 8 -6.59 5.29 -17.32
N ASP A 9 -7.10 6.02 -18.32
CA ASP A 9 -8.31 5.63 -19.04
C ASP A 9 -8.19 4.23 -19.67
N GLY A 10 -8.91 3.27 -19.10
CA GLY A 10 -8.91 1.87 -19.56
C GLY A 10 -7.76 1.01 -19.03
N ASN A 11 -6.89 1.53 -18.16
CA ASN A 11 -5.82 0.74 -17.56
C ASN A 11 -6.21 0.24 -16.17
N THR A 12 -6.13 -1.08 -15.97
CA THR A 12 -6.34 -1.73 -14.67
C THR A 12 -5.08 -1.72 -13.80
N ALA A 13 -3.91 -1.45 -14.40
CA ALA A 13 -2.66 -1.29 -13.68
C ALA A 13 -2.52 0.14 -13.17
N CYS A 14 -2.93 0.37 -11.92
CA CYS A 14 -2.78 1.65 -11.26
C CYS A 14 -1.37 1.81 -10.67
N THR A 15 -0.79 3.00 -10.82
CA THR A 15 0.53 3.34 -10.27
C THR A 15 0.40 4.29 -9.10
N GLU A 16 1.43 4.40 -8.27
CA GLU A 16 1.44 5.38 -7.18
C GLU A 16 1.45 6.80 -7.73
N ALA A 17 0.41 7.58 -7.40
CA ALA A 17 0.28 8.97 -7.81
C ALA A 17 0.63 9.93 -6.66
N ARG A 18 0.34 9.54 -5.41
CA ARG A 18 0.61 10.35 -4.22
C ARG A 18 0.75 9.48 -2.98
N LEU A 19 1.65 9.87 -2.08
CA LEU A 19 1.75 9.29 -0.74
C LEU A 19 1.01 10.17 0.27
N VAL A 20 0.16 9.55 1.09
CA VAL A 20 -0.51 10.22 2.21
C VAL A 20 0.46 10.21 3.40
N PRO A 21 0.85 11.38 3.95
CA PRO A 21 1.85 11.45 5.03
C PRO A 21 1.31 11.00 6.41
N VAL A 22 0.05 10.58 6.48
CA VAL A 22 -0.60 10.11 7.72
C VAL A 22 -0.06 8.74 8.11
N GLN A 23 0.35 8.63 9.38
CA GLN A 23 0.71 7.37 10.00
C GLN A 23 -0.48 6.80 10.79
N TYR A 24 -0.92 5.61 10.38
CA TYR A 24 -1.96 4.87 11.09
C TYR A 24 -1.32 3.91 12.10
N GLN A 25 -1.94 3.76 13.27
CA GLN A 25 -1.48 2.87 14.34
C GLN A 25 -1.73 1.39 14.00
N SER A 26 -2.67 1.10 13.11
CA SER A 26 -2.97 -0.26 12.68
C SER A 26 -3.44 -0.33 11.23
N MET A 27 -3.35 -1.53 10.64
CA MET A 27 -3.88 -1.78 9.29
C MET A 27 -5.41 -1.64 9.24
N ALA A 28 -6.11 -1.96 10.34
CA ALA A 28 -7.55 -1.77 10.45
C ALA A 28 -7.92 -0.27 10.38
N GLN A 29 -7.18 0.58 11.09
CA GLN A 29 -7.35 2.03 11.04
C GLN A 29 -7.09 2.58 9.64
N CYS A 30 -6.02 2.11 8.97
CA CYS A 30 -5.73 2.51 7.60
C CYS A 30 -6.88 2.15 6.64
N ARG A 31 -7.38 0.90 6.72
CA ARG A 31 -8.48 0.42 5.86
C ARG A 31 -9.76 1.23 6.07
N ALA A 32 -10.08 1.56 7.31
CA ALA A 32 -11.24 2.39 7.63
C ALA A 32 -11.14 3.82 7.05
N ALA A 33 -9.92 4.33 6.83
CA ALA A 33 -9.69 5.65 6.28
C ALA A 33 -9.76 5.73 4.74
N LEU A 34 -9.74 4.59 4.03
CA LEU A 34 -9.60 4.54 2.57
C LEU A 34 -10.60 5.44 1.82
N ALA A 35 -11.89 5.35 2.14
CA ALA A 35 -12.93 6.13 1.45
C ALA A 35 -12.78 7.64 1.68
N ASN A 36 -12.39 8.04 2.89
CA ASN A 36 -12.17 9.43 3.25
C ASN A 36 -10.94 10.00 2.52
N GLU A 37 -9.86 9.23 2.44
CA GLU A 37 -8.66 9.62 1.71
C GLU A 37 -8.91 9.73 0.20
N ILE A 38 -9.69 8.82 -0.40
CA ILE A 38 -10.08 8.95 -1.81
C ILE A 38 -10.85 10.26 -2.03
N ALA A 39 -11.85 10.56 -1.18
CA ALA A 39 -12.65 11.77 -1.31
C ALA A 39 -11.83 13.07 -1.16
N ARG A 40 -10.72 13.04 -0.41
CA ARG A 40 -9.83 14.19 -0.20
C ARG A 40 -8.79 14.38 -1.31
N ASN A 41 -8.54 13.35 -2.13
CA ASN A 41 -7.48 13.33 -3.14
C ASN A 41 -8.03 13.34 -4.57
N THR A 42 -9.24 13.87 -4.78
CA THR A 42 -9.88 14.00 -6.09
C THR A 42 -9.20 15.03 -7.00
N ASP A 43 -8.24 15.78 -6.48
CA ASP A 43 -7.38 16.70 -7.21
C ASP A 43 -6.20 16.01 -7.92
N VAL A 44 -5.99 14.71 -7.66
CA VAL A 44 -4.98 13.90 -8.36
C VAL A 44 -5.36 13.82 -9.85
N PRO A 45 -4.44 14.11 -10.79
CA PRO A 45 -4.75 14.26 -12.22
C PRO A 45 -4.85 12.89 -12.92
N TYR A 46 -5.77 12.06 -12.45
CA TYR A 46 -6.09 10.75 -13.00
C TYR A 46 -7.61 10.61 -13.14
N PRO A 47 -8.09 9.97 -14.21
CA PRO A 47 -9.52 9.77 -14.45
C PRO A 47 -10.16 8.83 -13.42
N THR A 48 -9.37 7.94 -12.83
CA THR A 48 -9.79 7.08 -11.73
C THR A 48 -8.66 6.96 -10.72
N ILE A 49 -9.02 7.01 -9.44
CA ILE A 49 -8.08 6.84 -8.34
C ILE A 49 -8.52 5.71 -7.41
N GLY A 50 -7.53 5.06 -6.81
CA GLY A 50 -7.71 4.09 -5.73
C GLY A 50 -6.84 4.45 -4.54
N ALA A 51 -6.98 3.72 -3.45
CA ALA A 51 -6.12 3.85 -2.28
C ALA A 51 -5.63 2.48 -1.82
N ASN A 52 -4.36 2.41 -1.41
CA ASN A 52 -3.72 1.19 -0.96
C ASN A 52 -3.03 1.41 0.39
N CYS A 53 -3.43 0.61 1.37
CA CYS A 53 -2.81 0.56 2.69
C CYS A 53 -1.59 -0.36 2.68
N ARG A 54 -0.41 0.21 2.95
CA ARG A 54 0.85 -0.54 3.02
C ARG A 54 1.37 -0.56 4.45
N ALA A 55 1.96 -1.69 4.81
CA ALA A 55 2.77 -1.76 6.02
C ALA A 55 3.97 -0.82 5.81
N SER A 56 4.10 0.18 6.68
CA SER A 56 5.21 1.11 6.70
C SER A 56 6.22 0.63 7.74
N GLY A 57 7.44 0.33 7.30
CA GLY A 57 8.52 -0.16 8.16
C GLY A 57 9.35 -1.22 7.45
N ALA A 58 10.64 -1.33 7.80
CA ALA A 58 11.49 -2.39 7.31
C ALA A 58 10.95 -3.74 7.79
N GLN A 59 10.49 -4.58 6.87
CA GLN A 59 10.13 -5.96 7.15
C GLN A 59 11.39 -6.81 6.99
N TYR A 60 12.04 -7.12 8.11
CA TYR A 60 13.16 -8.06 8.09
C TYR A 60 12.61 -9.48 8.02
N ALA A 61 12.89 -10.18 6.92
CA ALA A 61 12.60 -11.61 6.85
C ALA A 61 13.38 -12.32 7.95
N ARG A 62 12.69 -13.13 8.77
CA ARG A 62 13.37 -14.05 9.69
C ARG A 62 13.98 -15.15 8.83
N ALA A 63 15.30 -15.22 8.78
CA ALA A 63 15.97 -16.36 8.16
C ALA A 63 15.75 -17.58 9.07
N GLU A 64 14.82 -18.46 8.69
CA GLU A 64 14.77 -19.81 9.22
C GLU A 64 16.00 -20.53 8.68
N THR A 65 17.03 -20.70 9.52
CA THR A 65 18.17 -21.58 9.23
C THR A 65 17.63 -22.98 8.94
N ALA A 66 17.54 -23.35 7.67
CA ALA A 66 17.25 -24.72 7.27
C ALA A 66 18.31 -25.65 7.89
N PRO A 67 17.93 -26.69 8.64
CA PRO A 67 18.91 -27.60 9.21
C PRO A 67 19.58 -28.38 8.08
N THR A 68 20.89 -28.21 7.96
CA THR A 68 21.79 -29.07 7.18
C THR A 68 21.82 -30.46 7.83
N SER A 69 20.82 -31.28 7.54
CA SER A 69 20.83 -32.68 7.95
C SER A 69 20.23 -33.56 6.85
N LEU A 70 20.80 -33.51 5.64
CA LEU A 70 20.62 -34.61 4.70
C LEU A 70 21.76 -34.65 3.67
N ARG A 71 22.83 -35.38 4.02
CA ARG A 71 23.72 -36.07 3.08
C ARG A 71 24.61 -37.00 3.91
N ARG A 72 24.06 -38.19 4.19
CA ARG A 72 24.81 -39.36 4.64
C ARG A 72 24.93 -40.31 3.45
#